data_AF-A0A3D2KLV9-F1
#
_entry.id   AF-A0A3D2KLV9-F1
#
_cell.length_a   1.000
_cell.length_b   1.000
_cell.length_c   1.000
_cell.angle_alpha   90.00
_cell.angle_beta   90.00
_cell.angle_gamma   90.00
#
_symmetry.space_group_name_H-M   'P 1'
#
loop_
_entity.id
_entity.type
_entity.pdbx_description
1 polymer ?
#
loop_
_entity_poly.entity_id
_entity_poly.type
_entity_poly.pdbx_seq_one_letter_code
_entity_poly.pdbx_strand_id
1 'polypeptide(L)'
;MSNVNEYKDIVAFHPGYYIADIIEDMEVSQAEFATRMGTTAKTLSQLINGRANISNDLAKKLSVMLGTSVQVWQNLQNTYDQKLIEIQQAKDVDEQAELAKQIDYKYFVDVIGLPMAKSINEKVVNLCKFFKVADLRIMLQPDFLVNFRSSSSCNSEKNIINSRAWIQTAMNISKSIETKPYNAEKLKAYLPELRGMTVKKPDEFLPRMYEIFAECGIAFVLLPHLKNSGVNGAVKWVSEDRVVLAMNNRGLDADKFWFSLFHEIRHVLQQKIKTVFISSTVEEMMDINNNLELEADKFATNYLISPADYKRLAPTRYISDDEIIEFANTIGIHPGIVAGRLQHEGVIAQNRCSKLKEKYVIEMKHIA
;
A
#
# COMPACT_ATOMS: atom_id res chain seq x y z
N MET A 1 9.05 35.47 16.03
CA MET A 1 9.34 35.00 14.67
C MET A 1 10.41 35.91 14.12
N SER A 2 11.56 35.32 13.81
CA SER A 2 12.68 36.02 13.18
C SER A 2 12.35 36.27 11.70
N ASN A 3 12.85 37.36 11.13
CA ASN A 3 12.82 37.61 9.69
C ASN A 3 13.77 36.68 8.90
N VAL A 4 14.49 35.80 9.62
CA VAL A 4 15.26 34.69 9.09
C VAL A 4 14.66 33.38 9.61
N ASN A 5 14.31 32.47 8.71
CA ASN A 5 13.87 31.12 9.07
C ASN A 5 14.93 30.13 8.59
N GLU A 6 15.38 29.24 9.46
CA GLU A 6 16.42 28.27 9.14
C GLU A 6 15.98 26.86 9.53
N TYR A 7 16.42 25.89 8.72
CA TYR A 7 16.29 24.48 9.02
C TYR A 7 17.38 23.71 8.29
N LYS A 8 18.28 23.07 9.07
CA LYS A 8 19.51 22.46 8.56
C LYS A 8 20.30 23.48 7.73
N ASP A 9 20.62 23.16 6.48
CA ASP A 9 21.39 24.01 5.57
C ASP A 9 20.51 25.00 4.76
N ILE A 10 19.20 25.03 5.01
CA ILE A 10 18.25 25.90 4.28
C ILE A 10 17.95 27.12 5.13
N VAL A 11 18.22 28.30 4.58
CA VAL A 11 17.94 29.59 5.21
C VAL A 11 17.03 30.43 4.30
N ALA A 12 15.97 30.98 4.87
CA ALA A 12 14.98 31.83 4.22
C ALA A 12 15.01 33.24 4.83
N PHE A 13 15.47 34.22 4.05
CA PHE A 13 15.47 35.63 4.43
C PHE A 13 14.18 36.30 3.96
N HIS A 14 13.35 36.73 4.90
CA HIS A 14 12.15 37.48 4.60
C HIS A 14 12.52 38.82 3.94
N PRO A 15 11.77 39.35 2.97
CA PRO A 15 12.12 40.62 2.32
C PRO A 15 12.27 41.80 3.30
N GLY A 16 11.56 41.75 4.42
CA GLY A 16 11.68 42.67 5.54
C GLY A 16 13.07 42.72 6.19
N TYR A 17 13.90 41.68 6.05
CA TYR A 17 15.31 41.68 6.43
C TYR A 17 16.08 42.76 5.65
N TYR A 18 16.02 42.70 4.31
CA TYR A 18 16.67 43.69 3.45
C TYR A 18 16.10 45.10 3.62
N ILE A 19 14.80 45.22 3.93
CA ILE A 19 14.19 46.53 4.21
C ILE A 19 14.73 47.11 5.52
N ALA A 20 15.02 46.28 6.53
CA ALA A 20 15.65 46.75 7.75
C ALA A 20 17.05 47.31 7.48
N ASP A 21 17.86 46.59 6.70
CA ASP A 21 19.20 47.04 6.29
C ASP A 21 19.13 48.38 5.52
N ILE A 22 18.19 48.52 4.59
CA ILE A 22 17.99 49.77 3.83
C ILE A 22 17.59 50.94 4.76
N ILE A 23 16.77 50.69 5.78
CA ILE A 23 16.37 51.73 6.74
C ILE A 23 17.59 52.19 7.56
N GLU A 24 18.44 51.26 7.95
CA GLU A 24 19.69 51.53 8.67
C GLU A 24 20.66 52.33 7.78
N ASP A 25 20.87 51.92 6.53
CA ASP A 25 21.72 52.61 5.54
C ASP A 25 21.22 54.03 5.21
N MET A 26 19.90 54.23 5.23
CA MET A 26 19.29 55.55 5.04
C MET A 26 19.36 56.44 6.28
N GLU A 27 19.81 55.90 7.43
CA GLU A 27 19.89 56.58 8.73
C GLU A 27 18.55 57.21 9.18
N VAL A 28 17.42 56.57 8.82
CA VAL A 28 16.06 57.06 9.16
C VAL A 28 15.36 56.12 10.14
N SER A 29 14.38 56.66 10.87
CA SER A 29 13.51 55.82 11.70
C SER A 29 12.53 55.00 10.84
N GLN A 30 12.06 53.85 11.34
CA GLN A 30 11.00 53.07 10.67
C GLN A 30 9.73 53.90 10.44
N ALA A 31 9.35 54.76 11.38
CA ALA A 31 8.18 55.62 11.24
C ALA A 31 8.34 56.62 10.09
N GLU A 32 9.54 57.20 9.96
CA GLU A 32 9.86 58.11 8.87
C GLU A 32 9.90 57.38 7.52
N PHE A 33 10.53 56.21 7.43
CA PHE A 33 10.54 55.40 6.22
C PHE A 33 9.12 55.00 5.78
N ALA A 34 8.25 54.62 6.72
CA ALA A 34 6.85 54.32 6.44
C ALA A 34 6.11 55.53 5.86
N THR A 35 6.36 56.71 6.42
CA THR A 35 5.80 57.98 5.95
C THR A 35 6.26 58.30 4.54
N ARG A 36 7.57 58.16 4.24
CA ARG A 36 8.14 58.36 2.89
C ARG A 36 7.55 57.39 1.86
N MET A 37 7.30 56.15 2.27
CA MET A 37 6.63 55.14 1.43
C MET A 37 5.12 55.37 1.23
N GLY A 38 4.47 56.24 2.02
CA GLY A 38 3.01 56.36 2.03
C GLY A 38 2.32 55.11 2.57
N THR A 39 2.84 54.54 3.66
CA THR A 39 2.24 53.43 4.40
C THR A 39 2.25 53.70 5.92
N THR A 40 1.62 52.83 6.71
CA THR A 40 1.61 52.98 8.17
C THR A 40 2.86 52.38 8.80
N ALA A 41 3.35 52.99 9.90
CA ALA A 41 4.44 52.42 10.69
C ALA A 41 4.13 50.98 11.17
N LYS A 42 2.85 50.68 11.44
CA LYS A 42 2.39 49.33 11.79
C LYS A 42 2.62 48.34 10.64
N THR A 43 2.24 48.70 9.42
CA THR A 43 2.44 47.86 8.23
C THR A 43 3.92 47.60 7.98
N LEU A 44 4.76 48.64 8.04
CA LEU A 44 6.20 48.50 7.87
C LEU A 44 6.82 47.64 8.98
N SER A 45 6.41 47.84 10.23
CA SER A 45 6.87 47.03 11.36
C SER A 45 6.51 45.56 11.19
N GLN A 46 5.30 45.23 10.72
CA GLN A 46 4.93 43.84 10.43
C GLN A 46 5.80 43.24 9.31
N LEU A 47 6.10 44.01 8.27
CA LEU A 47 6.94 43.58 7.15
C LEU A 47 8.39 43.29 7.62
N ILE A 48 9.01 44.22 8.34
CA ILE A 48 10.39 44.08 8.85
C ILE A 48 10.52 42.88 9.79
N ASN A 49 9.51 42.66 10.64
CA ASN A 49 9.49 41.54 11.58
C ASN A 49 9.06 40.20 10.95
N GLY A 50 8.91 40.11 9.62
CA GLY A 50 8.54 38.87 8.93
C GLY A 50 7.11 38.39 9.21
N ARG A 51 6.21 39.28 9.61
CA ARG A 51 4.80 38.97 9.95
C ARG A 51 3.83 39.30 8.82
N ALA A 52 4.29 39.97 7.77
CA ALA A 52 3.50 40.32 6.60
C ALA A 52 4.36 40.22 5.35
N ASN A 53 3.78 39.71 4.26
CA ASN A 53 4.44 39.63 2.97
C ASN A 53 4.44 40.99 2.26
N ILE A 54 5.37 41.18 1.31
CA ILE A 54 5.31 42.31 0.37
C ILE A 54 4.07 42.15 -0.52
N SER A 55 3.15 43.10 -0.43
CA SER A 55 2.02 43.20 -1.36
C SER A 55 2.44 43.90 -2.66
N ASN A 56 1.64 43.75 -3.72
CA ASN A 56 1.86 44.45 -4.99
C ASN A 56 1.90 45.99 -4.84
N ASP A 57 1.10 46.55 -3.92
CA ASP A 57 1.13 47.98 -3.61
C ASP A 57 2.44 48.40 -2.94
N LEU A 58 2.92 47.63 -1.95
CA LEU A 58 4.19 47.90 -1.29
C LEU A 58 5.37 47.73 -2.25
N ALA A 59 5.35 46.71 -3.12
CA ALA A 59 6.37 46.53 -4.16
C ALA A 59 6.42 47.73 -5.11
N LYS A 60 5.26 48.27 -5.53
CA LYS A 60 5.18 49.49 -6.33
C LYS A 60 5.76 50.69 -5.61
N LYS A 61 5.39 50.92 -4.34
CA LYS A 61 5.90 52.03 -3.53
C LYS A 61 7.41 51.95 -3.33
N LEU A 62 7.93 50.78 -2.96
CA LEU A 62 9.35 50.52 -2.80
C LEU A 62 10.12 50.74 -4.12
N SER A 63 9.57 50.30 -5.25
CA SER A 63 10.21 50.48 -6.56
C SER A 63 10.40 51.95 -6.91
N VAL A 64 9.37 52.78 -6.70
CA VAL A 64 9.42 54.22 -6.98
C VAL A 64 10.36 54.92 -6.00
N MET A 65 10.25 54.61 -4.70
CA MET A 65 11.03 55.28 -3.65
C MET A 65 12.54 55.00 -3.75
N LEU A 66 12.91 53.76 -4.09
CA LEU A 66 14.31 53.31 -4.09
C LEU A 66 14.92 53.24 -5.49
N GLY A 67 14.20 53.66 -6.53
CA GLY A 67 14.67 53.62 -7.92
C GLY A 67 14.93 52.20 -8.44
N THR A 68 14.20 51.21 -7.92
CA THR A 68 14.29 49.80 -8.31
C THR A 68 13.08 49.38 -9.15
N SER A 69 13.01 48.12 -9.59
CA SER A 69 11.81 47.61 -10.28
C SER A 69 10.86 46.89 -9.31
N VAL A 70 9.56 46.90 -9.61
CA VAL A 70 8.55 46.11 -8.88
C VAL A 70 8.94 44.63 -8.83
N GLN A 71 9.52 44.14 -9.92
CA GLN A 71 9.94 42.75 -10.06
C GLN A 71 11.00 42.35 -9.03
N VAL A 72 11.92 43.25 -8.66
CA VAL A 72 12.93 42.97 -7.62
C VAL A 72 12.24 42.58 -6.31
N TRP A 73 11.27 43.37 -5.87
CA TRP A 73 10.55 43.13 -4.61
C TRP A 73 9.68 41.89 -4.64
N GLN A 74 8.99 41.65 -5.75
CA GLN A 74 8.23 40.42 -5.95
C GLN A 74 9.13 39.19 -5.98
N ASN A 75 10.31 39.28 -6.61
CA ASN A 75 11.28 38.18 -6.65
C ASN A 75 11.83 37.88 -5.25
N LEU A 76 12.11 38.90 -4.43
CA LEU A 76 12.53 38.70 -3.04
C LEU A 76 11.47 37.95 -2.24
N GLN A 77 10.19 38.34 -2.37
CA GLN A 77 9.09 37.63 -1.71
C GLN A 77 8.96 36.19 -2.22
N ASN A 78 8.98 35.99 -3.54
CA ASN A 78 8.89 34.66 -4.13
C ASN A 78 10.05 33.75 -3.70
N THR A 79 11.27 34.29 -3.63
CA THR A 79 12.45 33.55 -3.16
C THR A 79 12.29 33.12 -1.71
N TYR A 80 11.79 34.01 -0.86
CA TYR A 80 11.51 33.69 0.53
C TYR A 80 10.44 32.60 0.66
N ASP A 81 9.32 32.74 -0.05
CA ASP A 81 8.21 31.77 -0.01
C ASP A 81 8.66 30.39 -0.52
N GLN A 82 9.47 30.34 -1.58
CA GLN A 82 10.08 29.10 -2.07
C GLN A 82 10.97 28.45 -1.01
N LYS A 83 11.80 29.22 -0.31
CA LYS A 83 12.65 28.70 0.77
C LYS A 83 11.84 28.20 1.96
N LEU A 84 10.73 28.84 2.30
CA LEU A 84 9.81 28.31 3.32
C LEU A 84 9.21 26.97 2.91
N ILE A 85 8.83 26.80 1.64
CA ILE A 85 8.34 25.53 1.10
C ILE A 85 9.43 24.46 1.18
N GLU A 86 10.66 24.77 0.79
CA GLU A 86 11.81 23.85 0.90
C GLU A 86 12.06 23.43 2.37
N ILE A 87 12.01 24.38 3.31
CA ILE A 87 12.13 24.11 4.75
C ILE A 87 11.01 23.16 5.22
N GLN A 88 9.76 23.42 4.82
CA GLN A 88 8.64 22.59 5.22
C GLN A 88 8.75 21.17 4.64
N GLN A 89 9.11 21.04 3.36
CA GLN A 89 9.35 19.74 2.73
C GLN A 89 10.45 18.95 3.44
N ALA A 90 11.55 19.62 3.82
CA ALA A 90 12.63 18.96 4.56
C ALA A 90 12.17 18.45 5.94
N LYS A 91 11.34 19.23 6.65
CA LYS A 91 10.72 18.80 7.92
C LYS A 91 9.77 17.63 7.72
N ASP A 92 8.90 17.70 6.73
CA ASP A 92 7.92 16.65 6.44
C ASP A 92 8.61 15.31 6.08
N VAL A 93 9.72 15.37 5.34
CA VAL A 93 10.51 14.18 5.01
C VAL A 93 11.17 13.58 6.26
N ASP A 94 11.70 14.42 7.14
CA ASP A 94 12.29 13.98 8.41
C ASP A 94 11.25 13.33 9.33
N GLU A 95 10.04 13.89 9.40
CA GLU A 95 8.92 13.31 10.17
C GLU A 95 8.46 11.95 9.59
N GLN A 96 8.58 11.76 8.28
CA GLN A 96 8.27 10.49 7.60
C GLN A 96 9.41 9.47 7.66
N ALA A 97 10.62 9.86 8.09
CA ALA A 97 11.79 9.00 8.08
C ALA A 97 11.59 7.75 8.95
N GLU A 98 10.92 7.87 10.10
CA GLU A 98 10.61 6.73 10.97
C GLU A 98 9.65 5.73 10.32
N LEU A 99 8.65 6.22 9.56
CA LEU A 99 7.75 5.34 8.81
C LEU A 99 8.48 4.62 7.67
N ALA A 100 9.34 5.33 6.94
CA ALA A 100 10.12 4.73 5.86
C ALA A 100 11.09 3.65 6.36
N LYS A 101 11.61 3.76 7.60
CA LYS A 101 12.42 2.70 8.23
C LYS A 101 11.62 1.43 8.56
N GLN A 102 10.31 1.57 8.79
CA GLN A 102 9.43 0.44 9.08
C GLN A 102 9.07 -0.38 7.83
N ILE A 103 9.23 0.20 6.64
CA ILE A 103 8.98 -0.44 5.35
C ILE A 103 10.28 -1.07 4.84
N ASP A 104 10.20 -2.33 4.39
CA ASP A 104 11.35 -3.00 3.77
C ASP A 104 11.61 -2.44 2.37
N TYR A 105 12.42 -1.38 2.27
CA TYR A 105 12.73 -0.75 0.99
C TYR A 105 13.39 -1.71 -0.02
N LYS A 106 14.17 -2.68 0.48
CA LYS A 106 14.87 -3.65 -0.38
C LYS A 106 13.86 -4.50 -1.15
N TYR A 107 12.75 -4.88 -0.53
CA TYR A 107 11.64 -5.54 -1.22
C TYR A 107 11.20 -4.77 -2.46
N PHE A 108 11.03 -3.44 -2.38
CA PHE A 108 10.56 -2.65 -3.52
C PHE A 108 11.63 -2.46 -4.60
N VAL A 109 12.91 -2.44 -4.22
CA VAL A 109 14.01 -2.45 -5.20
C VAL A 109 14.02 -3.78 -5.96
N ASP A 110 13.99 -4.90 -5.23
CA ASP A 110 14.17 -6.23 -5.81
C ASP A 110 12.91 -6.68 -6.59
N VAL A 111 11.70 -6.41 -6.07
CA VAL A 111 10.44 -6.90 -6.65
C VAL A 111 9.89 -5.94 -7.70
N ILE A 112 9.94 -4.63 -7.43
CA ILE A 112 9.28 -3.59 -8.23
C ILE A 112 10.28 -2.80 -9.09
N GLY A 113 11.58 -2.91 -8.82
CA GLY A 113 12.59 -2.15 -9.57
C GLY A 113 12.67 -0.68 -9.17
N LEU A 114 12.32 -0.33 -7.92
CA LEU A 114 12.57 1.03 -7.42
C LEU A 114 14.08 1.36 -7.44
N PRO A 115 14.45 2.63 -7.68
CA PRO A 115 15.85 3.02 -7.71
C PRO A 115 16.50 2.82 -6.33
N MET A 116 17.76 2.37 -6.31
CA MET A 116 18.51 2.27 -5.06
C MET A 116 18.65 3.64 -4.40
N ALA A 117 18.27 3.72 -3.13
CA ALA A 117 18.35 4.95 -2.33
C ALA A 117 19.46 4.85 -1.29
N LYS A 118 20.32 5.87 -1.23
CA LYS A 118 21.44 5.96 -0.27
C LYS A 118 21.03 6.64 1.03
N SER A 119 20.05 7.55 0.97
CA SER A 119 19.53 8.28 2.13
C SER A 119 18.11 7.86 2.49
N ILE A 120 17.69 8.11 3.74
CA ILE A 120 16.30 7.87 4.16
C ILE A 120 15.33 8.81 3.42
N ASN A 121 15.78 10.03 3.11
CA ASN A 121 15.00 11.04 2.40
C ASN A 121 14.68 10.58 0.97
N GLU A 122 15.67 10.02 0.26
CA GLU A 122 15.45 9.40 -1.05
C GLU A 122 14.44 8.25 -0.98
N LYS A 123 14.50 7.42 0.07
CA LYS A 123 13.52 6.34 0.28
C LYS A 123 12.10 6.89 0.43
N VAL A 124 11.92 7.91 1.27
CA VAL A 124 10.61 8.56 1.48
C VAL A 124 10.07 9.07 0.14
N VAL A 125 10.86 9.83 -0.61
CA VAL A 125 10.45 10.39 -1.91
C VAL A 125 10.07 9.28 -2.91
N ASN A 126 10.89 8.24 -3.01
CA ASN A 126 10.64 7.12 -3.92
C ASN A 126 9.37 6.34 -3.53
N LEU A 127 9.15 6.09 -2.24
CA LEU A 127 7.96 5.41 -1.74
C LEU A 127 6.70 6.24 -1.97
N CYS A 128 6.71 7.54 -1.63
CA CYS A 128 5.59 8.45 -1.88
C CYS A 128 5.21 8.50 -3.36
N LYS A 129 6.21 8.65 -4.25
CA LYS A 129 6.03 8.65 -5.70
C LYS A 129 5.44 7.32 -6.21
N PHE A 130 5.90 6.19 -5.67
CA PHE A 130 5.44 4.86 -6.04
C PHE A 130 4.00 4.60 -5.57
N PHE A 131 3.70 4.84 -4.29
CA PHE A 131 2.37 4.66 -3.73
C PHE A 131 1.37 5.73 -4.17
N LYS A 132 1.82 6.79 -4.86
CA LYS A 132 1.02 7.94 -5.31
C LYS A 132 0.37 8.67 -4.13
N VAL A 133 1.13 8.87 -3.06
CA VAL A 133 0.73 9.63 -1.88
C VAL A 133 1.62 10.85 -1.70
N ALA A 134 1.05 11.94 -1.17
CA ALA A 134 1.83 13.12 -0.80
C ALA A 134 2.67 12.89 0.46
N ASP A 135 2.20 12.00 1.34
CA ASP A 135 2.78 11.74 2.66
C ASP A 135 2.48 10.29 3.09
N LEU A 136 3.48 9.56 3.59
CA LEU A 136 3.32 8.19 4.07
C LEU A 136 2.37 8.09 5.27
N ARG A 137 2.24 9.13 6.09
CA ARG A 137 1.31 9.18 7.23
C ARG A 137 -0.15 9.08 6.78
N ILE A 138 -0.48 9.51 5.57
CA ILE A 138 -1.83 9.35 5.00
C ILE A 138 -2.18 7.86 4.90
N MET A 139 -1.18 7.00 4.64
CA MET A 139 -1.38 5.56 4.60
C MET A 139 -1.66 4.95 5.98
N LEU A 140 -1.58 5.70 7.08
CA LEU A 140 -2.02 5.24 8.41
C LEU A 140 -3.48 5.59 8.70
N GLN A 141 -4.09 6.49 7.93
CA GLN A 141 -5.48 6.88 8.12
C GLN A 141 -6.46 5.74 7.80
N PRO A 142 -7.56 5.55 8.58
CA PRO A 142 -8.50 4.45 8.40
C PRO A 142 -9.10 4.32 6.99
N ASP A 143 -9.32 5.45 6.29
CA ASP A 143 -10.03 5.50 5.01
C ASP A 143 -9.13 5.41 3.77
N PHE A 144 -7.80 5.29 3.94
CA PHE A 144 -6.84 5.34 2.81
C PHE A 144 -7.14 4.30 1.71
N LEU A 145 -7.54 3.10 2.11
CA LEU A 145 -8.01 2.05 1.22
C LEU A 145 -9.38 1.59 1.71
N VAL A 146 -10.43 2.40 1.43
CA VAL A 146 -11.87 2.16 1.64
C VAL A 146 -12.20 0.89 2.46
N ASN A 147 -12.61 1.06 3.72
CA ASN A 147 -12.92 -0.02 4.67
C ASN A 147 -11.81 -1.09 4.75
N PHE A 148 -10.56 -0.68 4.92
CA PHE A 148 -9.49 -1.54 5.43
C PHE A 148 -9.90 -2.01 6.82
N ARG A 149 -10.45 -3.21 6.93
CA ARG A 149 -10.86 -3.79 8.20
C ARG A 149 -9.95 -4.98 8.47
N SER A 150 -8.74 -4.72 8.95
CA SER A 150 -7.89 -5.79 9.46
C SER A 150 -8.51 -6.36 10.72
N SER A 151 -8.25 -7.64 10.98
CA SER A 151 -8.48 -8.25 12.28
C SER A 151 -7.67 -7.45 13.30
N SER A 152 -8.18 -7.34 14.51
CA SER A 152 -7.67 -6.46 15.58
C SER A 152 -6.24 -6.77 16.07
N SER A 153 -5.50 -7.62 15.35
CA SER A 153 -4.09 -7.98 15.58
C SER A 153 -3.09 -7.12 14.79
N CYS A 154 -3.55 -6.28 13.86
CA CYS A 154 -2.74 -5.30 13.14
C CYS A 154 -2.64 -3.96 13.91
N ASN A 155 -2.45 -4.00 15.24
CA ASN A 155 -2.46 -2.78 16.06
C ASN A 155 -1.15 -2.00 16.03
N SER A 156 -0.07 -2.58 15.50
CA SER A 156 1.18 -1.82 15.33
C SER A 156 1.13 -1.04 14.03
N GLU A 157 1.53 0.23 14.12
CA GLU A 157 1.71 1.13 12.97
C GLU A 157 2.51 0.46 11.84
N LYS A 158 3.52 -0.33 12.22
CA LYS A 158 4.36 -1.12 11.33
C LYS A 158 3.58 -2.12 10.47
N ASN A 159 2.60 -2.81 11.04
CA ASN A 159 1.84 -3.79 10.27
C ASN A 159 0.82 -3.09 9.35
N ILE A 160 0.24 -1.98 9.81
CA ILE A 160 -0.71 -1.18 9.02
C ILE A 160 -0.02 -0.58 7.79
N ILE A 161 1.14 0.04 7.95
CA ILE A 161 1.86 0.65 6.83
C ILE A 161 2.29 -0.43 5.81
N ASN A 162 2.80 -1.58 6.27
CA ASN A 162 3.27 -2.65 5.37
C ASN A 162 2.12 -3.38 4.67
N SER A 163 1.00 -3.64 5.35
CA SER A 163 -0.19 -4.23 4.71
C SER A 163 -0.72 -3.34 3.59
N ARG A 164 -0.87 -2.03 3.87
CA ARG A 164 -1.35 -1.05 2.89
C ARG A 164 -0.36 -0.81 1.76
N ALA A 165 0.94 -0.81 2.05
CA ALA A 165 1.98 -0.77 1.03
C ALA A 165 1.90 -1.97 0.08
N TRP A 166 1.70 -3.18 0.61
CA TRP A 166 1.55 -4.39 -0.20
C TRP A 166 0.28 -4.34 -1.07
N ILE A 167 -0.86 -3.95 -0.50
CA ILE A 167 -2.12 -3.81 -1.25
C ILE A 167 -2.01 -2.74 -2.32
N GLN A 168 -1.43 -1.57 -2.00
CA GLN A 168 -1.23 -0.50 -2.98
C GLN A 168 -0.30 -0.94 -4.12
N THR A 169 0.69 -1.77 -3.82
CA THR A 169 1.56 -2.39 -4.82
C THR A 169 0.76 -3.29 -5.76
N ALA A 170 -0.07 -4.18 -5.22
CA ALA A 170 -0.95 -5.03 -6.01
C ALA A 170 -1.89 -4.21 -6.89
N MET A 171 -2.46 -3.13 -6.35
CA MET A 171 -3.32 -2.20 -7.10
C MET A 171 -2.57 -1.50 -8.23
N ASN A 172 -1.34 -1.07 -8.02
CA ASN A 172 -0.53 -0.42 -9.05
C ASN A 172 -0.23 -1.39 -10.20
N ILE A 173 0.17 -2.62 -9.89
CA ILE A 173 0.42 -3.68 -10.88
C ILE A 173 -0.86 -4.05 -11.62
N SER A 174 -1.98 -4.16 -10.90
CA SER A 174 -3.26 -4.57 -11.50
C SER A 174 -3.70 -3.65 -12.64
N LYS A 175 -3.24 -2.39 -12.68
CA LYS A 175 -3.59 -1.42 -13.73
C LYS A 175 -3.07 -1.81 -15.11
N SER A 176 -1.92 -2.50 -15.20
CA SER A 176 -1.37 -2.97 -16.48
C SER A 176 -1.98 -4.29 -16.95
N ILE A 177 -2.81 -4.94 -16.13
CA ILE A 177 -3.50 -6.17 -16.49
C ILE A 177 -4.83 -5.82 -17.17
N GLU A 178 -4.97 -6.23 -18.42
CA GLU A 178 -6.23 -6.09 -19.17
C GLU A 178 -7.19 -7.22 -18.81
N THR A 179 -8.46 -6.88 -18.58
CA THR A 179 -9.51 -7.84 -18.21
C THR A 179 -10.81 -7.54 -18.95
N LYS A 180 -11.64 -8.57 -19.15
CA LYS A 180 -13.03 -8.41 -19.61
C LYS A 180 -13.91 -7.84 -18.47
N PRO A 181 -15.19 -7.48 -18.73
CA PRO A 181 -16.13 -7.15 -17.66
C PRO A 181 -16.37 -8.34 -16.73
N TYR A 182 -16.56 -8.06 -15.45
CA TYR A 182 -16.76 -9.09 -14.43
C TYR A 182 -17.98 -9.96 -14.72
N ASN A 183 -17.81 -11.28 -14.61
CA ASN A 183 -18.90 -12.25 -14.78
C ASN A 183 -18.81 -13.38 -13.76
N ALA A 184 -19.72 -13.37 -12.78
CA ALA A 184 -19.74 -14.33 -11.70
C ALA A 184 -20.09 -15.76 -12.15
N GLU A 185 -20.99 -15.91 -13.13
CA GLU A 185 -21.39 -17.21 -13.66
C GLU A 185 -20.24 -17.86 -14.43
N LYS A 186 -19.48 -17.06 -15.18
CA LYS A 186 -18.27 -17.50 -15.86
C LYS A 186 -17.20 -17.93 -14.87
N LEU A 187 -16.98 -17.18 -13.80
CA LEU A 187 -16.07 -17.57 -12.71
C LEU A 187 -16.49 -18.91 -12.09
N LYS A 188 -17.78 -19.08 -11.77
CA LYS A 188 -18.33 -20.35 -11.24
C LYS A 188 -18.10 -21.52 -12.20
N ALA A 189 -18.24 -21.29 -13.50
CA ALA A 189 -18.03 -22.32 -14.53
C ALA A 189 -16.57 -22.78 -14.61
N TYR A 190 -15.59 -21.90 -14.31
CA TYR A 190 -14.17 -22.26 -14.27
C TYR A 190 -13.68 -22.85 -12.96
N LEU A 191 -14.45 -22.78 -11.87
CA LEU A 191 -14.05 -23.34 -10.56
C LEU A 191 -13.65 -24.83 -10.63
N PRO A 192 -14.34 -25.72 -11.38
CA PRO A 192 -13.91 -27.11 -11.52
C PRO A 192 -12.55 -27.24 -12.24
N GLU A 193 -12.30 -26.39 -13.24
CA GLU A 193 -11.02 -26.35 -13.96
C GLU A 193 -9.89 -25.91 -13.02
N LEU A 194 -10.10 -24.84 -12.26
CA LEU A 194 -9.16 -24.34 -11.25
C LEU A 194 -8.85 -25.40 -10.18
N ARG A 195 -9.87 -26.11 -9.69
CA ARG A 195 -9.68 -27.21 -8.72
C ARG A 195 -8.83 -28.34 -9.32
N GLY A 196 -9.07 -28.68 -10.59
CA GLY A 196 -8.30 -29.70 -11.30
C GLY A 196 -6.84 -29.30 -11.56
N MET A 197 -6.51 -28.01 -11.51
CA MET A 197 -5.11 -27.55 -11.66
C MET A 197 -4.24 -27.82 -10.44
N THR A 198 -4.83 -28.24 -9.31
CA THR A 198 -4.06 -28.52 -8.08
C THR A 198 -2.96 -29.56 -8.27
N VAL A 199 -3.13 -30.51 -9.19
CA VAL A 199 -2.14 -31.56 -9.51
C VAL A 199 -1.10 -31.15 -10.55
N LYS A 200 -1.23 -29.95 -11.15
CA LYS A 200 -0.32 -29.44 -12.18
C LYS A 200 0.82 -28.66 -11.56
N LYS A 201 1.90 -28.48 -12.30
CA LYS A 201 3.03 -27.63 -11.89
C LYS A 201 2.73 -26.13 -12.06
N PRO A 202 3.38 -25.25 -11.28
CA PRO A 202 3.21 -23.80 -11.39
C PRO A 202 3.34 -23.24 -12.81
N ASP A 203 4.32 -23.71 -13.58
CA ASP A 203 4.57 -23.25 -14.96
C ASP A 203 3.41 -23.57 -15.91
N GLU A 204 2.58 -24.57 -15.57
CA GLU A 204 1.42 -24.97 -16.36
C GLU A 204 0.13 -24.28 -15.89
N PHE A 205 -0.11 -24.22 -14.57
CA PHE A 205 -1.36 -23.66 -14.06
C PHE A 205 -1.36 -22.13 -14.00
N LEU A 206 -0.22 -21.47 -13.75
CA LEU A 206 -0.19 -20.02 -13.58
C LEU A 206 -0.62 -19.27 -14.85
N PRO A 207 -0.07 -19.57 -16.06
CA PRO A 207 -0.52 -18.90 -17.28
C PRO A 207 -2.02 -19.07 -17.51
N ARG A 208 -2.52 -20.30 -17.32
CA ARG A 208 -3.94 -20.60 -17.50
C ARG A 208 -4.83 -19.92 -16.46
N MET A 209 -4.38 -19.79 -15.21
CA MET A 209 -5.07 -19.04 -14.17
C MET A 209 -5.19 -17.56 -14.52
N TYR A 210 -4.11 -16.93 -15.02
CA TYR A 210 -4.16 -15.53 -15.46
C TYR A 210 -5.19 -15.33 -16.57
N GLU A 211 -5.24 -16.23 -17.56
CA GLU A 211 -6.25 -16.20 -18.63
C GLU A 211 -7.67 -16.30 -18.08
N ILE A 212 -7.96 -17.30 -17.23
CA ILE A 212 -9.28 -17.52 -16.64
C ILE A 212 -9.73 -16.29 -15.86
N PHE A 213 -8.87 -15.75 -15.00
CA PHE A 213 -9.21 -14.58 -14.20
C PHE A 213 -9.43 -13.34 -15.05
N ALA A 214 -8.56 -13.06 -16.02
CA ALA A 214 -8.73 -11.93 -16.94
C ALA A 214 -10.05 -12.06 -17.74
N GLU A 215 -10.40 -13.26 -18.15
CA GLU A 215 -11.66 -13.57 -18.84
C GLU A 215 -12.92 -13.41 -17.99
N CYS A 216 -12.78 -13.50 -16.66
CA CYS A 216 -13.84 -13.31 -15.67
C CYS A 216 -13.89 -11.88 -15.11
N GLY A 217 -13.03 -10.97 -15.59
CA GLY A 217 -12.93 -9.59 -15.11
C GLY A 217 -12.16 -9.41 -13.80
N ILE A 218 -11.25 -10.33 -13.51
CA ILE A 218 -10.40 -10.35 -12.32
C ILE A 218 -8.95 -10.12 -12.74
N ALA A 219 -8.36 -9.02 -12.28
CA ALA A 219 -6.93 -8.77 -12.39
C ALA A 219 -6.23 -9.55 -11.27
N PHE A 220 -5.74 -10.74 -11.59
CA PHE A 220 -5.01 -11.59 -10.66
C PHE A 220 -3.55 -11.15 -10.54
N VAL A 221 -3.10 -10.89 -9.31
CA VAL A 221 -1.75 -10.42 -9.02
C VAL A 221 -1.10 -11.33 -7.98
N LEU A 222 0.04 -11.93 -8.33
CA LEU A 222 0.89 -12.63 -7.37
C LEU A 222 2.08 -11.75 -7.00
N LEU A 223 2.28 -11.54 -5.71
CA LEU A 223 3.37 -10.75 -5.16
C LEU A 223 4.17 -11.52 -4.12
N PRO A 224 5.46 -11.25 -3.94
CA PRO A 224 6.19 -11.83 -2.84
C PRO A 224 5.63 -11.32 -1.49
N HIS A 225 5.87 -12.09 -0.43
CA HIS A 225 5.50 -11.68 0.92
C HIS A 225 6.30 -10.44 1.33
N LEU A 226 5.59 -9.36 1.69
CA LEU A 226 6.21 -8.22 2.33
C LEU A 226 6.25 -8.44 3.85
N LYS A 227 7.45 -8.32 4.43
CA LYS A 227 7.66 -8.51 5.88
C LYS A 227 6.76 -7.58 6.70
N ASN A 228 6.17 -8.12 7.77
CA ASN A 228 5.25 -7.41 8.68
C ASN A 228 3.92 -6.95 8.02
N SER A 229 3.63 -7.28 6.76
CA SER A 229 2.33 -6.97 6.17
C SER A 229 1.18 -7.71 6.87
N GLY A 230 1.39 -8.96 7.29
CA GLY A 230 0.34 -9.80 7.89
C GLY A 230 -0.78 -10.20 6.92
N VAL A 231 -0.70 -9.79 5.65
CA VAL A 231 -1.67 -10.07 4.58
C VAL A 231 -1.25 -11.34 3.85
N ASN A 232 -2.19 -12.25 3.57
CA ASN A 232 -1.99 -13.43 2.73
C ASN A 232 -2.61 -13.24 1.34
N GLY A 233 -3.76 -12.60 1.28
CA GLY A 233 -4.44 -12.21 0.06
C GLY A 233 -5.30 -10.98 0.29
N ALA A 234 -5.69 -10.35 -0.80
CA ALA A 234 -6.59 -9.22 -0.79
C ALA A 234 -7.49 -9.20 -2.01
N VAL A 235 -8.77 -8.90 -1.81
CA VAL A 235 -9.74 -8.67 -2.87
C VAL A 235 -10.24 -7.23 -2.79
N LYS A 236 -10.16 -6.52 -3.92
CA LYS A 236 -10.65 -5.14 -4.05
C LYS A 236 -11.38 -4.93 -5.37
N TRP A 237 -12.59 -4.40 -5.27
CA TRP A 237 -13.34 -3.91 -6.43
C TRP A 237 -12.81 -2.54 -6.85
N VAL A 238 -12.42 -2.39 -8.11
CA VAL A 238 -11.97 -1.12 -8.70
C VAL A 238 -13.15 -0.37 -9.30
N SER A 239 -14.05 -1.11 -9.93
CA SER A 239 -15.33 -0.67 -10.49
C SER A 239 -16.33 -1.82 -10.35
N GLU A 240 -17.60 -1.59 -10.70
CA GLU A 240 -18.63 -2.63 -10.67
C GLU A 240 -18.29 -3.84 -11.56
N ASP A 241 -17.50 -3.61 -12.61
CA ASP A 241 -17.13 -4.65 -13.58
C ASP A 241 -15.65 -5.10 -13.51
N ARG A 242 -14.87 -4.66 -12.51
CA ARG A 242 -13.44 -5.02 -12.40
C ARG A 242 -13.00 -5.26 -10.97
N VAL A 243 -12.41 -6.43 -10.76
CA VAL A 243 -11.92 -6.89 -9.47
C VAL A 243 -10.41 -7.08 -9.52
N VAL A 244 -9.73 -6.76 -8.43
CA VAL A 244 -8.33 -7.13 -8.19
C VAL A 244 -8.32 -8.22 -7.15
N LEU A 245 -7.72 -9.37 -7.49
CA LEU A 245 -7.44 -10.46 -6.57
C LEU A 245 -5.93 -10.58 -6.45
N ALA A 246 -5.40 -10.25 -5.27
CA ALA A 246 -3.98 -10.29 -4.99
C ALA A 246 -3.68 -11.40 -3.98
N MET A 247 -2.62 -12.15 -4.21
CA MET A 247 -2.14 -13.17 -3.26
C MET A 247 -0.64 -13.08 -3.10
N ASN A 248 -0.16 -13.45 -1.92
CA ASN A 248 1.27 -13.50 -1.66
C ASN A 248 1.85 -14.91 -1.82
N ASN A 249 3.17 -15.02 -1.79
CA ASN A 249 3.89 -16.30 -1.75
C ASN A 249 4.26 -16.78 -0.33
N ARG A 250 3.59 -16.29 0.71
CA ARG A 250 3.91 -16.68 2.08
C ARG A 250 3.40 -18.10 2.32
N GLY A 251 4.33 -19.05 2.49
CA GLY A 251 3.96 -20.44 2.70
C GLY A 251 3.34 -21.05 1.45
N LEU A 252 4.09 -21.02 0.32
CA LEU A 252 3.79 -21.69 -0.96
C LEU A 252 3.65 -23.23 -0.88
N ASP A 253 3.37 -23.77 0.30
CA ASP A 253 2.91 -25.14 0.42
C ASP A 253 1.58 -25.25 -0.38
N ALA A 254 1.45 -26.30 -1.20
CA ALA A 254 0.32 -26.46 -2.11
C ALA A 254 -1.05 -26.31 -1.42
N ASP A 255 -1.19 -26.82 -0.20
CA ASP A 255 -2.40 -26.69 0.62
C ASP A 255 -2.78 -25.24 0.89
N LYS A 256 -1.82 -24.43 1.35
CA LYS A 256 -2.06 -23.03 1.73
C LYS A 256 -2.37 -22.18 0.52
N PHE A 257 -1.61 -22.35 -0.57
CA PHE A 257 -1.84 -21.60 -1.80
C PHE A 257 -3.26 -21.82 -2.34
N TRP A 258 -3.66 -23.09 -2.52
CA TRP A 258 -4.97 -23.40 -3.09
C TRP A 258 -6.10 -23.05 -2.12
N PHE A 259 -5.94 -23.26 -0.82
CA PHE A 259 -6.93 -22.83 0.17
C PHE A 259 -7.15 -21.32 0.12
N SER A 260 -6.07 -20.53 0.20
CA SER A 260 -6.16 -19.07 0.12
C SER A 260 -6.77 -18.60 -1.20
N LEU A 261 -6.45 -19.24 -2.33
CA LEU A 261 -7.05 -18.89 -3.62
C LEU A 261 -8.57 -19.06 -3.61
N PHE A 262 -9.08 -20.22 -3.18
CA PHE A 262 -10.53 -20.46 -3.13
C PHE A 262 -11.24 -19.58 -2.09
N HIS A 263 -10.55 -19.24 -0.99
CA HIS A 263 -11.03 -18.29 0.00
C HIS A 263 -11.19 -16.89 -0.63
N GLU A 264 -10.17 -16.38 -1.33
CA GLU A 264 -10.26 -15.09 -2.03
C GLU A 264 -11.31 -15.11 -3.15
N ILE A 265 -11.45 -16.21 -3.89
CA ILE A 265 -12.51 -16.35 -4.90
C ILE A 265 -13.90 -16.23 -4.25
N ARG A 266 -14.10 -16.75 -3.03
CA ARG A 266 -15.37 -16.56 -2.32
C ARG A 266 -15.65 -15.09 -2.03
N HIS A 267 -14.64 -14.31 -1.62
CA HIS A 267 -14.79 -12.86 -1.44
C HIS A 267 -15.15 -12.13 -2.73
N VAL A 268 -14.60 -12.55 -3.87
CA VAL A 268 -15.03 -12.04 -5.18
C VAL A 268 -16.51 -12.37 -5.42
N LEU A 269 -16.94 -13.60 -5.16
CA LEU A 269 -18.35 -14.00 -5.34
C LEU A 269 -19.33 -13.32 -4.38
N GLN A 270 -18.88 -12.79 -3.24
CA GLN A 270 -19.70 -12.01 -2.30
C GLN A 270 -20.02 -10.59 -2.81
N GLN A 271 -19.35 -10.10 -3.86
CA GLN A 271 -19.63 -8.85 -4.60
C GLN A 271 -19.83 -7.58 -3.74
N LYS A 272 -19.03 -7.38 -2.69
CA LYS A 272 -19.11 -6.14 -1.90
C LYS A 272 -18.19 -5.05 -2.47
N ILE A 273 -18.72 -4.25 -3.39
CA ILE A 273 -18.02 -3.21 -4.17
C ILE A 273 -17.31 -2.14 -3.29
N LYS A 274 -17.81 -1.87 -2.08
CA LYS A 274 -17.28 -0.83 -1.18
C LYS A 274 -16.31 -1.33 -0.11
N THR A 275 -15.81 -2.56 -0.20
CA THR A 275 -14.97 -3.16 0.85
C THR A 275 -13.75 -3.83 0.24
N VAL A 276 -12.60 -3.62 0.86
CA VAL A 276 -11.38 -4.41 0.62
C VAL A 276 -11.35 -5.55 1.62
N PHE A 277 -11.35 -6.79 1.13
CA PHE A 277 -11.16 -7.97 1.97
C PHE A 277 -9.67 -8.30 2.05
N ILE A 278 -9.21 -8.65 3.24
CA ILE A 278 -7.81 -8.94 3.53
C ILE A 278 -7.79 -10.19 4.38
N SER A 279 -7.28 -11.29 3.84
CA SER A 279 -7.05 -12.49 4.63
C SER A 279 -5.76 -12.35 5.46
N SER A 280 -5.87 -12.57 6.77
CA SER A 280 -4.74 -12.52 7.72
C SER A 280 -4.74 -13.70 8.66
N THR A 281 -3.56 -14.14 9.10
CA THR A 281 -3.34 -15.39 9.86
C THR A 281 -3.83 -15.37 11.33
N VAL A 282 -4.61 -14.38 11.78
CA VAL A 282 -5.01 -14.28 13.18
C VAL A 282 -6.48 -13.89 13.29
N GLU A 283 -7.27 -14.81 13.84
CA GLU A 283 -8.70 -14.65 14.08
C GLU A 283 -8.94 -13.74 15.27
N GLU A 284 -9.58 -12.59 15.04
CA GLU A 284 -10.43 -11.89 16.01
C GLU A 284 -11.12 -10.71 15.30
N MET A 285 -12.43 -10.82 15.04
CA MET A 285 -13.27 -9.77 14.44
C MET A 285 -14.74 -9.82 14.93
N MET A 286 -15.46 -8.70 14.73
CA MET A 286 -16.88 -8.48 15.10
C MET A 286 -17.87 -9.31 14.25
N ASP A 287 -19.03 -9.64 14.85
CA ASP A 287 -20.00 -10.67 14.44
C ASP A 287 -20.42 -10.76 12.96
N ILE A 288 -20.55 -9.64 12.23
CA ILE A 288 -20.98 -9.69 10.82
C ILE A 288 -19.85 -10.12 9.88
N ASN A 289 -18.60 -9.76 10.20
CA ASN A 289 -17.46 -10.09 9.35
C ASN A 289 -17.01 -11.54 9.56
N ASN A 290 -17.13 -12.05 10.79
CA ASN A 290 -16.89 -13.47 11.07
C ASN A 290 -17.75 -14.36 10.18
N ASN A 291 -19.01 -14.01 9.92
CA ASN A 291 -19.85 -14.83 9.05
C ASN A 291 -19.35 -14.88 7.60
N LEU A 292 -18.79 -13.79 7.08
CA LEU A 292 -18.27 -13.77 5.70
C LEU A 292 -16.95 -14.52 5.58
N GLU A 293 -16.05 -14.36 6.56
CA GLU A 293 -14.78 -15.09 6.65
C GLU A 293 -15.03 -16.60 6.85
N LEU A 294 -15.91 -16.97 7.81
CA LEU A 294 -16.32 -18.35 8.03
C LEU A 294 -16.97 -18.97 6.79
N GLU A 295 -17.74 -18.17 6.04
CA GLU A 295 -18.30 -18.61 4.77
C GLU A 295 -17.21 -18.84 3.71
N ALA A 296 -16.20 -17.97 3.63
CA ALA A 296 -15.04 -18.12 2.75
C ALA A 296 -14.21 -19.36 3.10
N ASP A 297 -13.91 -19.57 4.37
CA ASP A 297 -13.19 -20.75 4.85
C ASP A 297 -13.97 -22.04 4.60
N LYS A 298 -15.28 -22.03 4.89
CA LYS A 298 -16.16 -23.16 4.62
C LYS A 298 -16.28 -23.45 3.13
N PHE A 299 -16.33 -22.41 2.29
CA PHE A 299 -16.33 -22.55 0.84
C PHE A 299 -15.04 -23.19 0.35
N ALA A 300 -13.88 -22.65 0.71
CA ALA A 300 -12.58 -23.17 0.30
C ALA A 300 -12.39 -24.64 0.74
N THR A 301 -12.72 -24.92 2.00
CA THR A 301 -12.65 -26.28 2.59
C THR A 301 -13.49 -27.29 1.81
N ASN A 302 -14.76 -26.96 1.57
CA ASN A 302 -15.72 -27.88 0.96
C ASN A 302 -15.57 -27.97 -0.56
N TYR A 303 -15.07 -26.93 -1.22
CA TYR A 303 -14.87 -26.95 -2.66
C TYR A 303 -13.65 -27.80 -3.03
N LEU A 304 -12.55 -27.67 -2.28
CA LEU A 304 -11.37 -28.51 -2.49
C LEU A 304 -11.65 -29.98 -2.20
N ILE A 305 -12.28 -30.28 -1.05
CA ILE A 305 -12.66 -31.64 -0.66
C ILE A 305 -14.13 -31.61 -0.21
N SER A 306 -15.00 -32.23 -1.00
CA SER A 306 -16.43 -32.23 -0.70
C SER A 306 -16.72 -32.93 0.63
N PRO A 307 -17.78 -32.53 1.37
CA PRO A 307 -18.16 -33.22 2.61
C PRO A 307 -18.42 -34.72 2.42
N ALA A 308 -18.92 -35.12 1.24
CA ALA A 308 -19.15 -36.53 0.91
C ALA A 308 -17.84 -37.29 0.72
N ASP A 309 -16.85 -36.71 0.02
CA ASP A 309 -15.54 -37.31 -0.15
C ASP A 309 -14.78 -37.37 1.18
N TYR A 310 -14.85 -36.32 1.99
CA TYR A 310 -14.23 -36.29 3.31
C TYR A 310 -14.80 -37.36 4.24
N LYS A 311 -16.12 -37.56 4.21
CA LYS A 311 -16.78 -38.64 4.95
C LYS A 311 -16.36 -40.02 4.43
N ARG A 312 -16.15 -40.19 3.12
CA ARG A 312 -15.66 -41.43 2.51
C ARG A 312 -14.22 -41.75 2.93
N LEU A 313 -13.36 -40.74 3.09
CA LEU A 313 -12.00 -40.91 3.62
C LEU A 313 -11.99 -41.45 5.05
N ALA A 314 -12.98 -41.06 5.88
CA ALA A 314 -13.10 -41.45 7.28
C ALA A 314 -11.76 -41.38 8.04
N PRO A 315 -11.09 -40.21 8.04
CA PRO A 315 -9.69 -40.12 8.44
C PRO A 315 -9.50 -40.45 9.93
N THR A 316 -8.42 -41.16 10.23
CA THR A 316 -8.01 -41.45 11.60
C THR A 316 -6.65 -40.83 11.89
N ARG A 317 -6.30 -40.67 13.17
CA ARG A 317 -4.97 -40.17 13.59
C ARG A 317 -3.79 -41.02 13.07
N TYR A 318 -4.07 -42.24 12.61
CA TYR A 318 -3.08 -43.20 12.12
C TYR A 318 -3.01 -43.30 10.60
N ILE A 319 -3.78 -42.49 9.87
CA ILE A 319 -3.77 -42.48 8.40
C ILE A 319 -2.33 -42.37 7.88
N SER A 320 -2.03 -43.19 6.88
CA SER A 320 -0.72 -43.28 6.23
C SER A 320 -0.60 -42.30 5.06
N ASP A 321 0.63 -42.04 4.64
CA ASP A 321 0.91 -41.17 3.49
C ASP A 321 0.34 -41.79 2.20
N ASP A 322 0.38 -43.11 2.05
CA ASP A 322 -0.13 -43.84 0.89
C ASP A 322 -1.66 -43.75 0.78
N GLU A 323 -2.39 -43.89 1.91
CA GLU A 323 -3.85 -43.71 1.94
C GLU A 323 -4.25 -42.28 1.54
N ILE A 324 -3.48 -41.27 1.96
CA ILE A 324 -3.72 -39.88 1.57
C ILE A 324 -3.51 -39.70 0.06
N ILE A 325 -2.43 -40.28 -0.49
CA ILE A 325 -2.13 -40.21 -1.92
C ILE A 325 -3.22 -40.91 -2.75
N GLU A 326 -3.62 -42.12 -2.37
CA GLU A 326 -4.66 -42.88 -3.07
C GLU A 326 -6.01 -42.13 -3.08
N PHE A 327 -6.40 -41.58 -1.93
CA PHE A 327 -7.60 -40.76 -1.85
C PHE A 327 -7.53 -39.50 -2.70
N ALA A 328 -6.40 -38.78 -2.64
CA ALA A 328 -6.19 -37.54 -3.40
C ALA A 328 -6.27 -37.80 -4.91
N ASN A 329 -5.67 -38.90 -5.38
CA ASN A 329 -5.77 -39.35 -6.77
C ASN A 329 -7.21 -39.67 -7.17
N THR A 330 -7.97 -40.32 -6.28
CA THR A 330 -9.38 -40.68 -6.53
C THR A 330 -10.27 -39.45 -6.77
N ILE A 331 -10.00 -38.33 -6.08
CA ILE A 331 -10.79 -37.08 -6.20
C ILE A 331 -10.12 -36.02 -7.09
N GLY A 332 -8.97 -36.34 -7.67
CA GLY A 332 -8.21 -35.50 -8.59
C GLY A 332 -7.65 -34.22 -7.99
N ILE A 333 -7.07 -34.28 -6.77
CA ILE A 333 -6.39 -33.13 -6.16
C ILE A 333 -4.99 -33.47 -5.66
N HIS A 334 -4.19 -32.44 -5.39
CA HIS A 334 -2.87 -32.62 -4.81
C HIS A 334 -2.93 -33.27 -3.40
N PRO A 335 -2.16 -34.34 -3.12
CA PRO A 335 -2.13 -35.01 -1.81
C PRO A 335 -1.83 -34.06 -0.64
N GLY A 336 -0.99 -33.06 -0.88
CA GLY A 336 -0.67 -32.01 0.09
C GLY A 336 -1.90 -31.25 0.61
N ILE A 337 -2.94 -31.03 -0.22
CA ILE A 337 -4.17 -30.35 0.18
C ILE A 337 -4.96 -31.19 1.20
N VAL A 338 -5.02 -32.51 0.98
CA VAL A 338 -5.65 -33.44 1.92
C VAL A 338 -4.89 -33.44 3.24
N ALA A 339 -3.56 -33.58 3.18
CA ALA A 339 -2.70 -33.53 4.37
C ALA A 339 -2.85 -32.20 5.14
N GLY A 340 -2.87 -31.07 4.43
CA GLY A 340 -3.05 -29.74 5.02
C GLY A 340 -4.38 -29.60 5.74
N ARG A 341 -5.48 -30.10 5.16
CA ARG A 341 -6.80 -30.11 5.81
C ARG A 341 -6.79 -30.95 7.09
N LEU A 342 -6.22 -32.16 7.05
CA LEU A 342 -6.14 -33.04 8.22
C LEU A 342 -5.30 -32.45 9.36
N GLN A 343 -4.23 -31.72 9.03
CA GLN A 343 -3.42 -30.99 10.00
C GLN A 343 -4.20 -29.81 10.61
N HIS A 344 -4.90 -29.04 9.78
CA HIS A 344 -5.70 -27.89 10.22
C HIS A 344 -6.84 -28.30 11.15
N GLU A 345 -7.56 -29.39 10.83
CA GLU A 345 -8.63 -29.94 11.67
C GLU A 345 -8.11 -30.72 12.89
N GLY A 346 -6.78 -30.81 13.08
CA GLY A 346 -6.16 -31.47 14.24
C GLY A 346 -6.26 -33.00 14.25
N VAL A 347 -6.64 -33.61 13.12
CA VAL A 347 -6.74 -35.09 12.99
C VAL A 347 -5.36 -35.73 13.03
N ILE A 348 -4.37 -35.07 12.40
CA ILE A 348 -2.95 -35.45 12.44
C ILE A 348 -2.10 -34.30 12.96
N ALA A 349 -0.96 -34.61 13.57
CA ALA A 349 -0.03 -33.60 14.05
C ALA A 349 0.60 -32.79 12.90
N GLN A 350 0.89 -31.51 13.15
CA GLN A 350 1.44 -30.55 12.17
C GLN A 350 2.77 -30.96 11.53
N ASN A 351 3.51 -31.89 12.18
CA ASN A 351 4.78 -32.41 11.69
C ASN A 351 4.64 -33.68 10.83
N ARG A 352 3.47 -34.35 10.81
CA ARG A 352 3.22 -35.55 10.01
C ARG A 352 2.86 -35.18 8.56
N CYS A 353 3.20 -36.05 7.60
CA CYS A 353 2.84 -35.89 6.19
C CYS A 353 3.39 -34.59 5.52
N SER A 354 4.34 -33.90 6.15
CA SER A 354 4.95 -32.68 5.60
C SER A 354 5.64 -32.89 4.25
N LYS A 355 6.03 -34.13 3.93
CA LYS A 355 6.63 -34.51 2.65
C LYS A 355 5.64 -34.44 1.48
N LEU A 356 4.33 -34.56 1.76
CA LEU A 356 3.27 -34.51 0.75
C LEU A 356 2.90 -33.07 0.36
N LYS A 357 3.36 -32.08 1.14
CA LYS A 357 3.13 -30.66 0.87
C LYS A 357 4.24 -30.14 -0.02
N GLU A 358 4.00 -30.22 -1.33
CA GLU A 358 4.89 -29.63 -2.33
C GLU A 358 4.98 -28.12 -2.08
N LYS A 359 6.20 -27.61 -2.05
CA LYS A 359 6.47 -26.17 -2.00
C LYS A 359 6.63 -25.67 -3.41
N TYR A 360 5.73 -24.79 -3.85
CA TYR A 360 5.91 -24.13 -5.13
C TYR A 360 7.10 -23.17 -5.07
N VAL A 361 7.84 -23.13 -6.17
CA VAL A 361 8.83 -22.09 -6.45
C VAL A 361 8.24 -21.28 -7.60
N ILE A 362 7.66 -20.12 -7.27
CA ILE A 362 7.09 -19.22 -8.27
C ILE A 362 8.14 -18.14 -8.54
N GLU A 363 8.84 -18.24 -9.67
CA GLU A 363 9.73 -17.17 -10.13
C GLU A 363 8.91 -15.95 -10.55
N MET A 364 8.80 -14.98 -9.66
CA MET A 364 8.16 -13.71 -9.98
C MET A 364 9.18 -12.85 -10.73
N LYS A 365 9.10 -12.86 -12.06
CA LYS A 365 9.91 -11.98 -12.91
C LYS A 365 9.60 -10.52 -12.57
N HIS A 366 10.63 -9.67 -12.60
CA HIS A 366 10.49 -8.22 -12.37
C HIS A 366 9.32 -7.66 -13.17
N ILE A 367 8.35 -7.10 -12.46
CA ILE A 367 7.22 -6.40 -13.07
C ILE A 367 7.74 -4.99 -13.36
N ALA A 368 8.41 -4.85 -14.51
CA ALA A 368 8.92 -3.57 -15.02
C ALA A 368 7.80 -2.75 -15.67
#